data_AF-A0A7G9YHQ1-F1
#
_entry.id   AF-A0A7G9YHQ1-F1
#
_cell.length_a   1.000
_cell.length_b   1.000
_cell.length_c   1.000
_cell.angle_alpha   90.00
_cell.angle_beta   90.00
_cell.angle_gamma   90.00
#
_symmetry.space_group_name_H-M   'P 1'
#
loop_
_entity.id
_entity.type
_entity.pdbx_description
1 polymer ?
#
loop_
_entity_poly.entity_id
_entity_poly.type
_entity_poly.pdbx_seq_one_letter_code
_entity_poly.pdbx_strand_id
1 'polypeptide(L)' 'MNKTLENLTKAFIGESQARNRYTFYAKVAKKEGYEQISDIFLATAENEREHAKWLFRMIDELRQKIPEKPG' A
#
# COMPACT_ATOMS: atom_id res chain seq x y z
N MET A 1 15.72 -3.84 -15.07
CA MET A 1 14.28 -4.16 -14.86
C MET A 1 14.03 -4.96 -13.58
N ASN A 2 14.78 -6.03 -13.29
CA ASN A 2 14.55 -6.85 -12.09
C ASN A 2 14.60 -6.05 -10.76
N LYS A 3 15.64 -5.21 -10.56
CA LYS A 3 15.74 -4.34 -9.37
C LYS A 3 14.60 -3.33 -9.24
N THR A 4 14.07 -2.82 -10.36
CA THR A 4 12.90 -1.92 -10.37
C THR A 4 11.65 -2.66 -9.92
N LEU A 5 11.43 -3.88 -10.42
CA LEU A 5 10.30 -4.73 -10.02
C LEU A 5 10.38 -5.10 -8.52
N GLU A 6 11.58 -5.43 -8.04
CA GLU A 6 11.82 -5.70 -6.62
C GLU A 6 11.50 -4.48 -5.75
N ASN A 7 11.97 -3.29 -6.14
CA ASN A 7 11.69 -2.05 -5.42
C ASN A 7 10.20 -1.69 -5.40
N LEU A 8 9.51 -1.83 -6.54
CA LEU A 8 8.05 -1.61 -6.62
C LEU A 8 7.29 -2.59 -5.72
N THR A 9 7.72 -3.87 -5.70
CA THR A 9 7.10 -4.89 -4.84
C THR A 9 7.31 -4.57 -3.36
N LYS A 10 8.53 -4.16 -2.98
CA LYS A 10 8.83 -3.73 -1.60
C LYS A 10 7.98 -2.52 -1.19
N ALA A 11 7.85 -1.53 -2.06
CA ALA A 11 6.99 -0.37 -1.81
C ALA A 11 5.53 -0.80 -1.64
N PHE A 12 4.99 -1.64 -2.53
CA PHE A 12 3.62 -2.14 -2.44
C PHE A 12 3.33 -2.84 -1.11
N ILE A 13 4.26 -3.68 -0.66
CA ILE A 13 4.18 -4.34 0.66
C ILE A 13 4.20 -3.30 1.78
N GLY A 14 5.09 -2.31 1.70
CA GLY A 14 5.19 -1.21 2.66
C GLY A 14 3.88 -0.44 2.83
N GLU A 15 3.28 0.02 1.73
CA GLU A 15 2.02 0.76 1.77
C GLU A 15 0.85 -0.09 2.25
N SER A 16 0.82 -1.37 1.86
CA SER A 16 -0.19 -2.33 2.36
C SER A 16 -0.10 -2.52 3.87
N GLN A 17 1.12 -2.59 4.42
CA GLN A 17 1.34 -2.67 5.86
C GLN A 17 0.99 -1.35 6.56
N ALA A 18 1.32 -0.20 5.98
CA ALA A 18 0.99 1.12 6.51
C ALA A 18 -0.52 1.32 6.62
N ARG A 19 -1.28 1.01 5.55
CA ARG A 19 -2.75 0.99 5.56
C ARG A 19 -3.32 0.19 6.72
N ASN A 20 -2.81 -1.03 6.94
CA ASN A 20 -3.29 -1.89 8.02
C ASN A 20 -3.00 -1.28 9.40
N ARG A 21 -1.81 -0.73 9.62
CA ARG A 21 -1.46 -0.03 10.88
C ARG A 21 -2.40 1.14 11.15
N TYR A 22 -2.61 2.02 10.16
CA TYR A 22 -3.52 3.16 10.31
C TYR A 22 -4.96 2.72 10.57
N THR A 23 -5.42 1.65 9.92
CA THR A 23 -6.75 1.08 10.21
C THR A 23 -6.86 0.57 11.65
N PHE A 24 -5.80 -0.03 12.20
CA PHE A 24 -5.78 -0.43 13.61
C PHE A 24 -5.78 0.77 14.55
N TYR A 25 -4.98 1.79 14.26
CA TYR A 25 -4.93 3.01 15.08
C TYR A 25 -6.26 3.77 15.06
N ALA A 26 -6.95 3.82 13.92
CA ALA A 26 -8.30 4.36 13.83
C ALA A 26 -9.27 3.66 14.79
N LYS A 27 -9.25 2.31 14.83
CA LYS A 27 -10.09 1.53 15.74
C LYS A 27 -9.80 1.83 17.21
N VAL A 28 -8.53 1.99 17.58
CA VAL A 28 -8.12 2.36 18.94
C VAL A 28 -8.59 3.77 19.29
N ALA A 29 -8.29 4.76 18.44
CA ALA A 29 -8.70 6.15 18.63
C ALA A 29 -10.22 6.29 18.80
N LYS A 30 -11.00 5.58 17.97
CA LYS A 30 -12.46 5.54 18.07
C LYS A 30 -12.94 4.94 19.39
N LYS A 31 -12.31 3.85 19.86
CA LYS A 31 -12.65 3.21 21.14
C LYS A 31 -12.39 4.14 22.33
N GLU A 32 -11.37 4.99 22.25
CA GLU A 32 -11.00 5.96 23.28
C GLU A 32 -11.78 7.28 23.19
N GLY A 33 -12.69 7.43 22.22
CA GLY A 33 -13.53 8.62 22.05
C GLY A 33 -12.91 9.73 21.21
N TYR A 34 -11.74 9.50 20.61
CA TYR A 34 -11.07 10.48 19.73
C TYR A 34 -11.55 10.34 18.27
N GLU A 35 -12.78 10.76 17.99
CA GLU A 35 -13.41 10.59 16.67
C GLU A 35 -12.62 11.26 15.53
N GLN A 36 -12.21 12.53 15.70
CA GLN A 36 -11.44 13.25 14.67
C GLN A 36 -10.09 12.59 14.37
N ILE A 37 -9.44 12.01 15.38
CA ILE A 37 -8.16 11.32 15.22
C ILE A 37 -8.38 9.98 14.49
N SER A 38 -9.46 9.27 14.81
CA SER A 38 -9.87 8.08 14.05
C SER A 38 -10.05 8.41 12.56
N ASP A 39 -10.75 9.51 12.24
CA ASP A 39 -11.00 9.92 10.87
C ASP A 39 -9.72 10.28 10.11
N ILE A 40 -8.78 10.96 10.77
CA ILE A 40 -7.44 11.24 10.21
C ILE A 40 -6.70 9.93 9.88
N PHE A 41 -6.75 8.95 10.78
CA PHE A 41 -6.13 7.64 10.51
C PHE A 41 -6.82 6.90 9.35
N LEU A 42 -8.15 6.93 9.25
CA LEU A 42 -8.88 6.33 8.14
C LEU A 42 -8.56 7.02 6.80
N ALA A 43 -8.52 8.35 6.78
CA ALA A 43 -8.13 9.11 5.59
C ALA A 43 -6.69 8.77 5.16
N THR A 44 -5.77 8.65 6.12
CA THR A 44 -4.39 8.23 5.83
C THR A 44 -4.33 6.80 5.31
N ALA A 45 -5.07 5.86 5.91
CA ALA A 45 -5.15 4.48 5.43
C ALA A 45 -5.66 4.39 3.99
N GLU A 46 -6.59 5.27 3.60
CA GLU A 46 -7.11 5.34 2.25
C GLU A 46 -6.09 5.90 1.25
N ASN A 47 -5.28 6.88 1.65
CA ASN A 47 -4.16 7.35 0.84
C ASN A 47 -3.16 6.22 0.55
N GLU A 48 -2.79 5.43 1.57
CA GLU A 48 -1.89 4.29 1.35
C GLU A 48 -2.51 3.19 0.49
N ARG A 49 -3.84 3.05 0.52
CA ARG A 49 -4.56 2.16 -0.39
C ARG A 49 -4.41 2.60 -1.84
N GLU A 50 -4.51 3.89 -2.13
CA GLU A 50 -4.30 4.43 -3.47
C GLU A 50 -2.84 4.33 -3.90
N HIS A 51 -1.87 4.59 -3.01
CA HIS A 51 -0.44 4.33 -3.30
C HIS A 51 -0.20 2.86 -3.68
N ALA A 52 -0.71 1.92 -2.89
CA ALA A 52 -0.59 0.49 -3.16
C ALA A 52 -1.22 0.10 -4.50
N LYS A 53 -2.39 0.66 -4.83
CA LYS A 53 -3.08 0.41 -6.11
C LYS A 53 -2.24 0.85 -7.32
N TRP A 54 -1.62 2.04 -7.26
CA TRP A 54 -0.74 2.52 -8.32
C TRP A 54 0.54 1.68 -8.44
N LEU A 55 1.15 1.31 -7.32
CA LEU A 55 2.31 0.42 -7.30
C LEU A 55 2.00 -0.94 -7.93
N PHE A 56 0.85 -1.52 -7.61
CA PHE A 56 0.39 -2.77 -8.20
C PHE A 56 0.22 -2.66 -9.72
N ARG A 57 -0.41 -1.58 -10.21
CA ARG A 57 -0.53 -1.32 -11.65
C ARG A 57 0.85 -1.23 -12.34
N MET A 58 1.81 -0.52 -11.74
CA MET A 58 3.16 -0.41 -12.30
C MET A 58 3.91 -1.76 -12.32
N ILE A 59 3.69 -2.61 -11.31
CA ILE A 59 4.22 -3.97 -11.28
C ILE A 59 3.68 -4.78 -12.48
N ASP A 60 2.38 -4.73 -12.72
CA ASP A 60 1.74 -5.47 -13.82
C ASP A 60 2.22 -4.98 -15.19
N GLU A 61 2.26 -3.66 -15.40
CA GLU A 61 2.76 -3.06 -16.64
C GLU A 61 4.24 -3.42 -16.88
N LEU A 62 5.06 -3.48 -15.83
CA LEU A 62 6.47 -3.84 -15.96
C LEU A 62 6.66 -5.33 -16.25
N ARG A 63 5.83 -6.21 -15.65
CA ARG A 63 5.87 -7.65 -15.91
C ARG A 63 5.56 -7.99 -17.36
N GLN A 64 4.58 -7.32 -17.97
CA GLN A 64 4.24 -7.52 -19.39
C GLN A 64 5.39 -7.14 -20.35
N LYS A 65 6.30 -6.27 -19.92
CA LYS A 65 7.47 -5.83 -20.72
C LYS A 65 8.70 -6.70 -20.53
N ILE A 66 8.69 -7.64 -19.58
CA ILE A 66 9.79 -8.58 -19.38
C ILE A 66 9.42 -9.85 -20.17
N PRO A 67 10.09 -10.15 -21.29
CA PRO A 67 9.86 -11.43 -21.97
C PRO A 67 10.18 -12.55 -20.98
N GLU A 68 9.28 -13.54 -20.86
CA GLU A 68 9.57 -14.72 -20.06
C GLU A 68 10.89 -15.32 -20.54
N LYS A 69 11.81 -15.59 -19.60
CA LYS A 69 12.99 -16.40 -19.94
C LYS A 69 12.46 -17.76 -20.42
N PRO A 70 12.83 -18.24 -21.62
CA PRO A 70 12.59 -19.63 -21.95
C PRO A 70 13.29 -20.47 -20.88
N GLY A 71 12.52 -21.36 -20.27
CA GLY A 71 12.96 -22.27 -19.22
C GLY A 71 14.01 -23.26 -19.68
#